data_AF-A0A7C8EMU8-F1
#
_entry.id   AF-A0A7C8EMU8-F1
#
_cell.length_a   1.000
_cell.length_b   1.000
_cell.length_c   1.000
_cell.angle_alpha   90.00
_cell.angle_beta   90.00
_cell.angle_gamma   90.00
#
_symmetry.space_group_name_H-M   'P 1'
#
loop_
_entity.id
_entity.type
_entity.pdbx_description
1 polymer ?
#
loop_
_entity_poly.entity_id
_entity_poly.type
_entity_poly.pdbx_seq_one_letter_code
_entity_poly.pdbx_strand_id
1 'polypeptide(L)'
;GYKEIVQALLDKGADINAKGNNGATALMNASASGHKDVVELLIAKGADVNARTNDNGTTALTNASSKGHLKIVQLLLTKGANINTKTNAGITALMFASYKGHKEVVQTLLDKGADVNAKNNRGETALTSASMNGHKEIVQTLLAKGADVNAKMNDSKTALTVASEKGQKEVTELLIKAGAK
;
A
#
# COMPACT_ATOMS: atom_id res chain seq x y z
N GLY A 1 -2.68 -16.19 -13.98
CA GLY A 1 -2.25 -15.19 -14.98
C GLY A 1 -2.38 -15.77 -16.35
N TYR A 2 -3.61 -16.07 -16.78
CA TYR A 2 -3.89 -16.66 -18.09
C TYR A 2 -4.33 -15.53 -19.03
N LYS A 3 -3.35 -14.78 -19.56
CA LYS A 3 -3.63 -13.56 -20.33
C LYS A 3 -4.48 -13.84 -21.56
N GLU A 4 -4.24 -14.95 -22.26
CA GLU A 4 -4.96 -15.34 -23.47
C GLU A 4 -6.43 -15.63 -23.17
N ILE A 5 -6.72 -16.26 -22.02
CA ILE A 5 -8.09 -16.52 -21.58
C ILE A 5 -8.78 -15.20 -21.22
N VAL A 6 -8.10 -14.32 -20.49
CA VAL A 6 -8.64 -12.98 -20.17
C VAL A 6 -8.93 -12.20 -21.45
N GLN A 7 -8.02 -12.21 -22.43
CA GLN A 7 -8.20 -11.59 -23.73
C GLN A 7 -9.43 -12.13 -24.46
N ALA A 8 -9.55 -13.47 -24.56
CA ALA A 8 -10.68 -14.11 -25.21
C ALA A 8 -12.03 -13.77 -24.55
N LEU A 9 -12.07 -13.71 -23.22
CA LEU A 9 -13.29 -13.32 -22.48
C LEU A 9 -13.69 -11.86 -22.79
N LEU A 10 -12.72 -10.94 -22.81
CA LEU A 10 -12.98 -9.54 -23.14
C LEU A 10 -13.43 -9.35 -24.59
N ASP A 11 -12.82 -10.06 -25.53
CA ASP A 11 -13.23 -10.00 -26.95
C ASP A 11 -14.61 -10.64 -27.19
N LYS A 12 -15.08 -11.48 -26.26
CA LYS A 12 -16.47 -12.01 -26.22
C LYS A 12 -17.44 -11.10 -25.44
N GLY A 13 -17.02 -9.91 -25.03
CA GLY A 13 -17.89 -8.91 -24.40
C GLY A 13 -18.05 -9.06 -22.89
N ALA A 14 -17.15 -9.77 -22.21
CA ALA A 14 -17.12 -9.74 -20.75
C ALA A 14 -16.93 -8.30 -20.24
N ASP A 15 -17.71 -7.90 -19.23
CA ASP A 15 -17.56 -6.59 -18.61
C ASP A 15 -16.22 -6.51 -17.86
N ILE A 16 -15.33 -5.65 -18.36
CA ILE A 16 -14.00 -5.39 -17.82
C ILE A 16 -14.01 -4.95 -16.35
N ASN A 17 -15.10 -4.31 -15.92
CA ASN A 17 -15.28 -3.77 -14.58
C ASN A 17 -16.27 -4.59 -13.74
N ALA A 18 -16.62 -5.80 -14.19
CA ALA A 18 -17.46 -6.72 -13.42
C ALA A 18 -16.89 -6.91 -12.01
N LYS A 19 -17.78 -6.79 -11.02
CA LYS A 19 -17.46 -6.92 -9.61
C LYS A 19 -17.93 -8.27 -9.07
N GLY A 20 -17.05 -8.97 -8.36
CA GLY A 20 -17.45 -10.12 -7.54
C GLY A 20 -18.26 -9.68 -6.30
N ASN A 21 -18.65 -10.65 -5.47
CA ASN A 21 -19.51 -10.41 -4.30
C ASN A 21 -18.95 -9.36 -3.31
N ASN A 22 -17.63 -9.29 -3.16
CA ASN A 22 -16.97 -8.29 -2.30
C ASN A 22 -16.63 -6.98 -3.03
N GLY A 23 -17.03 -6.81 -4.28
CA GLY A 23 -16.67 -5.65 -5.10
C GLY A 23 -15.32 -5.77 -5.81
N ALA A 24 -14.61 -6.90 -5.71
CA ALA A 24 -13.32 -7.07 -6.37
C ALA A 24 -13.46 -7.19 -7.89
N THR A 25 -12.61 -6.47 -8.63
CA THR A 25 -12.51 -6.54 -10.10
C THR A 25 -11.38 -7.48 -10.54
N ALA A 26 -11.36 -7.85 -11.83
CA ALA A 26 -10.26 -8.60 -12.41
C ALA A 26 -8.90 -7.90 -12.21
N LEU A 27 -8.87 -6.56 -12.31
CA LEU A 27 -7.66 -5.76 -12.14
C LEU A 27 -7.10 -5.88 -10.72
N MET A 28 -7.97 -5.85 -9.69
CA MET A 28 -7.57 -6.02 -8.30
C MET A 28 -6.98 -7.41 -8.02
N ASN A 29 -7.61 -8.45 -8.57
CA ASN A 29 -7.17 -9.83 -8.41
C ASN A 29 -5.82 -10.06 -9.11
N ALA A 30 -5.68 -9.61 -10.37
CA ALA A 30 -4.41 -9.69 -11.09
C ALA A 30 -3.29 -8.91 -10.39
N SER A 31 -3.61 -7.75 -9.82
CA SER A 31 -2.67 -6.92 -9.06
C SER A 31 -2.23 -7.59 -7.75
N ALA A 32 -3.14 -8.27 -7.03
CA ALA A 32 -2.80 -9.03 -5.84
C ALA A 32 -1.94 -10.27 -6.16
N SER A 33 -2.20 -10.92 -7.28
CA SER A 33 -1.50 -12.14 -7.72
C SER A 33 -0.19 -11.89 -8.47
N GLY A 34 0.17 -10.64 -8.76
CA GLY A 34 1.44 -10.32 -9.43
C GLY A 34 1.43 -10.55 -10.95
N HIS A 35 0.26 -10.70 -11.57
CA HIS A 35 0.14 -10.96 -13.01
C HIS A 35 0.21 -9.66 -13.82
N LYS A 36 1.41 -9.11 -13.95
CA LYS A 36 1.67 -7.81 -14.59
C LYS A 36 1.12 -7.71 -16.01
N ASP A 37 1.28 -8.76 -16.79
CA ASP A 37 0.82 -8.86 -18.18
C ASP A 37 -0.72 -8.81 -18.30
N VAL A 38 -1.43 -9.43 -17.35
CA VAL A 38 -2.88 -9.32 -17.20
C VAL A 38 -3.28 -7.92 -16.74
N VAL A 39 -2.56 -7.32 -15.79
CA VAL A 39 -2.80 -5.93 -15.35
C VAL A 39 -2.66 -4.96 -16.54
N GLU A 40 -1.60 -5.08 -17.33
CA GLU A 40 -1.37 -4.26 -18.53
C GLU A 40 -2.51 -4.40 -19.53
N LEU A 41 -2.95 -5.63 -19.81
CA LEU A 41 -4.08 -5.89 -20.69
C LEU A 41 -5.37 -5.25 -20.18
N LEU A 42 -5.71 -5.46 -18.91
CA LEU A 42 -6.95 -4.96 -18.32
C LEU A 42 -7.00 -3.42 -18.36
N ILE A 43 -5.89 -2.75 -18.02
CA ILE A 43 -5.81 -1.29 -18.09
C ILE A 43 -5.93 -0.81 -19.55
N ALA A 44 -5.26 -1.48 -20.49
CA ALA A 44 -5.33 -1.12 -21.91
C ALA A 44 -6.76 -1.28 -22.49
N LYS A 45 -7.56 -2.19 -21.93
CA LYS A 45 -8.97 -2.40 -22.28
C LYS A 45 -9.95 -1.55 -21.45
N GLY A 46 -9.46 -0.60 -20.66
CA GLY A 46 -10.30 0.39 -19.96
C GLY A 46 -10.78 -0.03 -18.56
N ALA A 47 -10.09 -0.95 -17.88
CA ALA A 47 -10.38 -1.25 -16.48
C ALA A 47 -10.23 0.01 -15.60
N ASP A 48 -11.17 0.21 -14.68
CA ASP A 48 -11.11 1.30 -13.70
C ASP A 48 -10.00 1.02 -12.67
N VAL A 49 -8.90 1.76 -12.81
CA VAL A 49 -7.71 1.69 -11.95
C VAL A 49 -8.03 2.06 -10.49
N ASN A 50 -9.06 2.87 -10.27
CA ASN A 50 -9.43 3.41 -8.97
C ASN A 50 -10.68 2.74 -8.38
N ALA A 51 -11.17 1.67 -9.00
CA ALA A 51 -12.25 0.85 -8.44
C ALA A 51 -11.92 0.44 -7.01
N ARG A 52 -12.98 0.29 -6.20
CA ARG A 52 -12.89 -0.07 -4.78
C ARG A 52 -13.75 -1.29 -4.48
N THR A 53 -13.24 -2.17 -3.62
CA THR A 53 -14.05 -3.23 -3.03
C THR A 53 -15.11 -2.65 -2.09
N ASN A 54 -16.21 -3.37 -1.90
CA ASN A 54 -17.32 -2.93 -1.06
C ASN A 54 -17.02 -3.13 0.43
N ASP A 55 -16.27 -4.18 0.76
CA ASP A 55 -15.99 -4.60 2.14
C ASP A 55 -15.02 -3.67 2.88
N ASN A 56 -13.85 -3.46 2.30
CA ASN A 56 -12.76 -2.73 2.92
C ASN A 56 -12.31 -1.53 2.07
N GLY A 57 -12.89 -1.32 0.88
CA GLY A 57 -12.50 -0.21 0.02
C GLY A 57 -11.07 -0.34 -0.51
N THR A 58 -10.58 -1.56 -0.72
CA THR A 58 -9.24 -1.77 -1.30
C THR A 58 -9.25 -1.51 -2.80
N THR A 59 -8.12 -1.07 -3.33
CA THR A 59 -7.89 -0.83 -4.76
C THR A 59 -6.83 -1.78 -5.30
N ALA A 60 -6.65 -1.79 -6.63
CA ALA A 60 -5.54 -2.50 -7.26
C ALA A 60 -4.18 -2.05 -6.68
N LEU A 61 -4.00 -0.75 -6.42
CA LEU A 61 -2.78 -0.19 -5.86
C LEU A 61 -2.52 -0.68 -4.43
N THR A 62 -3.55 -0.71 -3.57
CA THR A 62 -3.38 -1.22 -2.19
C THR A 62 -3.04 -2.70 -2.19
N ASN A 63 -3.65 -3.49 -3.08
CA ASN A 63 -3.38 -4.92 -3.19
C ASN A 63 -1.94 -5.20 -3.67
N ALA A 64 -1.51 -4.54 -4.76
CA ALA A 64 -0.15 -4.68 -5.27
C ALA A 64 0.89 -4.23 -4.22
N SER A 65 0.62 -3.15 -3.49
CA SER A 65 1.53 -2.61 -2.48
C SER A 65 1.66 -3.54 -1.27
N SER A 66 0.55 -4.10 -0.79
CA SER A 66 0.53 -5.11 0.30
C SER A 66 1.29 -6.40 -0.06
N LYS A 67 1.32 -6.74 -1.35
CA LYS A 67 1.98 -7.94 -1.86
C LYS A 67 3.41 -7.70 -2.38
N GLY A 68 3.90 -6.46 -2.38
CA GLY A 68 5.27 -6.15 -2.79
C GLY A 68 5.49 -6.14 -4.32
N HIS A 69 4.42 -6.10 -5.11
CA HIS A 69 4.50 -6.19 -6.58
C HIS A 69 4.91 -4.85 -7.21
N LEU A 70 6.19 -4.48 -7.03
CA LEU A 70 6.75 -3.18 -7.43
C LEU A 70 6.41 -2.76 -8.86
N LYS A 71 6.60 -3.66 -9.84
CA LYS A 71 6.32 -3.35 -11.26
C LYS A 71 4.85 -3.03 -11.51
N ILE A 72 3.94 -3.63 -10.74
CA ILE A 72 2.49 -3.35 -10.83
C ILE A 72 2.16 -2.03 -10.14
N VAL A 73 2.77 -1.75 -8.97
CA VAL A 73 2.63 -0.46 -8.30
C VAL A 73 3.04 0.70 -9.22
N GLN A 74 4.21 0.61 -9.85
CA GLN A 74 4.71 1.62 -10.79
C GLN A 74 3.76 1.81 -11.99
N LEU A 75 3.26 0.71 -12.55
CA LEU A 75 2.30 0.74 -13.66
C LEU A 75 1.00 1.43 -13.25
N LEU A 76 0.40 1.03 -12.13
CA LEU A 76 -0.86 1.59 -11.64
C LEU A 76 -0.74 3.10 -11.38
N LEU A 77 0.35 3.55 -10.74
CA LEU A 77 0.61 4.97 -10.51
C LEU A 77 0.77 5.74 -11.83
N THR A 78 1.48 5.17 -12.81
CA THR A 78 1.62 5.76 -14.16
C THR A 78 0.27 5.87 -14.88
N LYS A 79 -0.68 5.00 -14.53
CA LYS A 79 -2.03 4.94 -15.13
C LYS A 79 -3.10 5.64 -14.28
N GLY A 80 -2.69 6.53 -13.37
CA GLY A 80 -3.60 7.41 -12.64
C GLY A 80 -4.23 6.81 -11.39
N ALA A 81 -3.62 5.78 -10.79
CA ALA A 81 -4.04 5.31 -9.48
C ALA A 81 -3.87 6.41 -8.42
N ASN A 82 -4.94 6.65 -7.65
CA ASN A 82 -4.97 7.62 -6.57
C ASN A 82 -4.11 7.15 -5.39
N ILE A 83 -2.90 7.68 -5.29
CA ILE A 83 -1.85 7.21 -4.36
C ILE A 83 -2.25 7.26 -2.88
N ASN A 84 -3.06 8.25 -2.50
CA ASN A 84 -3.49 8.49 -1.12
C ASN A 84 -4.88 7.92 -0.81
N THR A 85 -5.42 7.05 -1.68
CA THR A 85 -6.70 6.38 -1.41
C THR A 85 -6.63 5.59 -0.12
N LYS A 86 -7.65 5.77 0.73
CA LYS A 86 -7.78 5.05 2.01
C LYS A 86 -8.79 3.92 1.91
N THR A 87 -8.50 2.80 2.57
CA THR A 87 -9.51 1.77 2.87
C THR A 87 -10.58 2.33 3.80
N ASN A 88 -11.64 1.56 4.05
CA ASN A 88 -12.69 1.92 5.02
C ASN A 88 -12.12 2.09 6.45
N ALA A 89 -11.01 1.41 6.76
CA ALA A 89 -10.26 1.58 8.01
C ALA A 89 -9.24 2.74 7.99
N GLY A 90 -9.18 3.52 6.91
CA GLY A 90 -8.26 4.64 6.77
C GLY A 90 -6.84 4.26 6.28
N ILE A 91 -6.61 3.00 5.87
CA ILE A 91 -5.27 2.48 5.56
C ILE A 91 -4.89 2.85 4.12
N THR A 92 -3.67 3.35 3.90
CA THR A 92 -3.12 3.69 2.58
C THR A 92 -2.25 2.55 2.00
N ALA A 93 -1.93 2.63 0.72
CA ALA A 93 -0.96 1.74 0.08
C ALA A 93 0.42 1.78 0.78
N LEU A 94 0.86 2.97 1.19
CA LEU A 94 2.12 3.17 1.92
C LEU A 94 2.12 2.42 3.25
N MET A 95 1.05 2.52 4.04
CA MET A 95 0.94 1.79 5.32
C MET A 95 1.00 0.28 5.13
N PHE A 96 0.31 -0.27 4.11
CA PHE A 96 0.38 -1.71 3.83
C PHE A 96 1.80 -2.15 3.45
N ALA A 97 2.48 -1.42 2.57
CA ALA A 97 3.85 -1.72 2.17
C ALA A 97 4.82 -1.63 3.37
N SER A 98 4.67 -0.59 4.20
CA SER A 98 5.47 -0.39 5.42
C SER A 98 5.23 -1.48 6.46
N TYR A 99 3.99 -1.91 6.68
CA TYR A 99 3.66 -3.01 7.57
C TYR A 99 4.27 -4.34 7.09
N LYS A 100 4.25 -4.59 5.77
CA LYS A 100 4.71 -5.84 5.15
C LYS A 100 6.21 -5.90 4.85
N GLY A 101 6.96 -4.81 5.02
CA GLY A 101 8.41 -4.81 4.80
C GLY A 101 8.83 -4.59 3.35
N HIS A 102 7.96 -4.09 2.47
CA HIS A 102 8.25 -3.92 1.05
C HIS A 102 8.95 -2.59 0.76
N LYS A 103 10.25 -2.51 1.05
CA LYS A 103 11.04 -1.27 0.98
C LYS A 103 10.98 -0.57 -0.38
N GLU A 104 11.14 -1.28 -1.48
CA GLU A 104 11.17 -0.69 -2.82
C GLU A 104 9.80 -0.10 -3.20
N VAL A 105 8.71 -0.72 -2.72
CA VAL A 105 7.35 -0.20 -2.88
C VAL A 105 7.17 1.06 -2.04
N VAL A 106 7.62 1.05 -0.77
CA VAL A 106 7.60 2.25 0.09
C VAL A 106 8.33 3.41 -0.56
N GLN A 107 9.56 3.18 -1.04
CA GLN A 107 10.36 4.20 -1.70
C GLN A 107 9.64 4.77 -2.92
N THR A 108 9.11 3.89 -3.78
CA THR A 108 8.36 4.29 -4.99
C THR A 108 7.12 5.11 -4.64
N LEU A 109 6.35 4.72 -3.62
CA LEU A 109 5.16 5.45 -3.21
C LEU A 109 5.54 6.86 -2.70
N LEU A 110 6.58 6.98 -1.88
CA LEU A 110 7.05 8.27 -1.37
C LEU A 110 7.59 9.17 -2.49
N ASP A 111 8.36 8.61 -3.42
CA ASP A 111 8.88 9.34 -4.59
C ASP A 111 7.77 9.82 -5.53
N LYS A 112 6.61 9.15 -5.52
CA LYS A 112 5.41 9.53 -6.26
C LYS A 112 4.43 10.40 -5.47
N GLY A 113 4.82 10.88 -4.29
CA GLY A 113 4.04 11.84 -3.50
C GLY A 113 2.98 11.23 -2.59
N ALA A 114 3.19 10.00 -2.12
CA ALA A 114 2.37 9.45 -1.04
C ALA A 114 2.52 10.32 0.23
N ASP A 115 1.40 10.60 0.90
CA ASP A 115 1.41 11.31 2.17
C ASP A 115 2.05 10.43 3.25
N VAL A 116 3.28 10.79 3.62
CA VAL A 116 4.11 10.10 4.62
C VAL A 116 3.48 10.12 6.01
N ASN A 117 2.66 11.13 6.31
CA ASN A 117 2.06 11.38 7.62
C ASN A 117 0.56 11.05 7.66
N ALA A 118 0.03 10.41 6.60
CA ALA A 118 -1.34 9.93 6.60
C ALA A 118 -1.59 9.04 7.83
N LYS A 119 -2.77 9.21 8.43
CA LYS A 119 -3.26 8.41 9.55
C LYS A 119 -4.46 7.56 9.16
N ASN A 120 -4.49 6.33 9.66
CA ASN A 120 -5.68 5.48 9.61
C ASN A 120 -6.65 5.82 10.76
N ASN A 121 -7.76 5.09 10.89
CA ASN A 121 -8.80 5.38 11.89
C ASN A 121 -8.32 5.17 13.35
N ARG A 122 -7.17 4.50 13.55
CA ARG A 122 -6.52 4.32 14.86
C ARG A 122 -5.40 5.34 15.13
N GLY A 123 -5.18 6.26 14.20
CA GLY A 123 -4.08 7.21 14.25
C GLY A 123 -2.71 6.62 13.85
N GLU A 124 -2.67 5.38 13.35
CA GLU A 124 -1.43 4.74 12.91
C GLU A 124 -0.95 5.37 11.59
N THR A 125 0.37 5.62 11.51
CA THR A 125 1.09 6.07 10.32
C THR A 125 1.92 4.93 9.72
N ALA A 126 2.43 5.11 8.50
CA ALA A 126 3.40 4.20 7.90
C ALA A 126 4.63 3.97 8.80
N LEU A 127 5.08 5.02 9.51
CA LEU A 127 6.18 4.95 10.47
C LEU A 127 5.85 4.00 11.62
N THR A 128 4.69 4.17 12.27
CA THR A 128 4.26 3.27 13.35
C THR A 128 4.15 1.81 12.89
N SER A 129 3.62 1.56 11.68
CA SER A 129 3.52 0.21 11.12
C SER A 129 4.87 -0.43 10.86
N ALA A 130 5.83 0.31 10.28
CA ALA A 130 7.19 -0.19 10.05
C ALA A 130 7.92 -0.43 11.37
N SER A 131 7.76 0.48 12.33
CA SER A 131 8.43 0.41 13.63
C SER A 131 7.95 -0.76 14.49
N MET A 132 6.64 -1.03 14.49
CA MET A 132 6.07 -2.20 15.20
C MET A 132 6.62 -3.53 14.67
N ASN A 133 6.92 -3.62 13.38
CA ASN A 133 7.39 -4.84 12.72
C ASN A 133 8.92 -4.91 12.55
N GLY A 134 9.68 -3.93 13.04
CA GLY A 134 11.14 -3.97 13.00
C GLY A 134 11.77 -3.63 11.65
N HIS A 135 11.02 -3.05 10.71
CA HIS A 135 11.52 -2.76 9.36
C HIS A 135 12.42 -1.51 9.33
N LYS A 136 13.62 -1.62 9.90
CA LYS A 136 14.57 -0.52 10.09
C LYS A 136 14.82 0.32 8.83
N GLU A 137 15.06 -0.32 7.69
CA GLU A 137 15.35 0.40 6.45
C GLU A 137 14.15 1.23 5.97
N ILE A 138 12.93 0.73 6.19
CA ILE A 138 11.70 1.48 5.89
C ILE A 138 11.54 2.65 6.87
N VAL A 139 11.84 2.44 8.16
CA VAL A 139 11.84 3.53 9.16
C VAL A 139 12.81 4.64 8.75
N GLN A 140 14.02 4.30 8.30
CA GLN A 140 14.99 5.27 7.79
C GLN A 140 14.45 6.03 6.57
N THR A 141 13.89 5.32 5.59
CA THR A 141 13.28 5.95 4.40
C THR A 141 12.15 6.90 4.77
N LEU A 142 11.25 6.49 5.67
CA LEU A 142 10.12 7.32 6.11
C LEU A 142 10.59 8.59 6.83
N LEU A 143 11.54 8.48 7.76
CA LEU A 143 12.13 9.63 8.45
C LEU A 143 12.84 10.57 7.47
N ALA A 144 13.60 10.03 6.51
CA ALA A 144 14.25 10.83 5.46
C ALA A 144 13.24 11.55 4.55
N LYS A 145 12.01 11.04 4.45
CA LYS A 145 10.90 11.64 3.69
C LYS A 145 10.00 12.53 4.55
N GLY A 146 10.38 12.85 5.79
CA GLY A 146 9.66 13.80 6.64
C GLY A 146 8.52 13.20 7.45
N ALA A 147 8.58 11.89 7.76
CA ALA A 147 7.67 11.31 8.74
C ALA A 147 7.83 12.00 10.10
N ASP A 148 6.71 12.38 10.71
CA ASP A 148 6.69 12.89 12.09
C ASP A 148 7.03 11.75 13.06
N VAL A 149 8.25 11.80 13.59
CA VAL A 149 8.79 10.81 14.53
C VAL A 149 7.97 10.68 15.82
N ASN A 150 7.25 11.75 16.20
CA ASN A 150 6.46 11.83 17.42
C ASN A 150 4.95 11.71 17.16
N ALA A 151 4.54 11.31 15.95
CA ALA A 151 3.14 11.10 15.62
C ALA A 151 2.48 10.11 16.58
N LYS A 152 1.40 10.57 17.23
CA LYS A 152 0.61 9.76 18.17
C LYS A 152 -0.54 9.05 17.48
N MET A 153 -0.73 7.79 17.86
CA MET A 153 -1.94 7.01 17.70
C MET A 153 -3.03 7.48 18.67
N ASN A 154 -4.26 7.00 18.51
CA ASN A 154 -5.40 7.40 19.35
C ASN A 154 -5.23 6.99 20.83
N ASP A 155 -4.49 5.91 21.09
CA ASP A 155 -4.12 5.44 22.44
C ASP A 155 -2.83 6.10 22.96
N SER A 156 -2.40 7.21 22.35
CA SER A 156 -1.18 7.95 22.65
C SER A 156 0.13 7.21 22.41
N LYS A 157 0.11 6.00 21.83
CA LYS A 157 1.33 5.31 21.42
C LYS A 157 2.01 6.03 20.25
N THR A 158 3.34 5.96 20.22
CA THR A 158 4.19 6.50 19.15
C THR A 158 4.94 5.36 18.48
N ALA A 159 5.66 5.66 17.38
CA ALA A 159 6.57 4.70 16.75
C ALA A 159 7.60 4.13 17.74
N LEU A 160 8.07 4.97 18.69
CA LEU A 160 9.05 4.57 19.71
C LEU A 160 8.46 3.59 20.72
N THR A 161 7.25 3.87 21.23
CA THR A 161 6.63 3.00 22.24
C THR A 161 6.27 1.65 21.63
N VAL A 162 5.71 1.60 20.42
CA VAL A 162 5.37 0.31 19.77
C VAL A 162 6.60 -0.50 19.39
N ALA A 163 7.70 0.14 18.94
CA ALA A 163 8.95 -0.56 18.67
C ALA A 163 9.53 -1.17 19.96
N SER A 164 9.50 -0.42 21.06
CA SER A 164 10.00 -0.86 22.36
C SER A 164 9.18 -2.00 22.95
N GLU A 165 7.85 -1.91 22.91
CA GLU A 165 6.93 -2.99 23.34
C GLU A 165 7.13 -4.28 22.54
N LYS A 166 7.53 -4.18 21.27
CA LYS A 166 7.79 -5.32 20.38
C LYS A 166 9.24 -5.80 20.40
N GLY A 167 10.11 -5.19 21.22
CA GLY A 167 11.52 -5.58 21.34
C GLY A 167 12.38 -5.24 20.11
N GLN A 168 11.96 -4.27 19.29
CA GLN A 168 12.64 -3.89 18.04
C GLN A 168 13.84 -2.98 18.30
N LYS A 169 14.89 -3.52 18.94
CA LYS A 169 16.04 -2.77 19.46
C LYS A 169 16.63 -1.76 18.47
N GLU A 170 16.95 -2.20 17.25
CA GLU A 170 17.60 -1.31 16.26
C GLU A 170 16.68 -0.18 15.80
N VAL A 171 15.37 -0.42 15.73
CA VAL A 171 14.37 0.61 15.40
C VAL A 171 14.22 1.59 16.55
N THR A 172 14.15 1.10 17.80
CA THR A 172 14.08 1.95 18.99
C THR A 172 15.29 2.89 19.06
N GLU A 173 16.51 2.38 18.87
CA GLU A 173 17.72 3.20 18.84
C GLU A 173 17.70 4.23 17.71
N LEU A 174 17.23 3.84 16.52
CA LEU A 174 17.11 4.75 15.37
C LEU A 174 16.11 5.88 15.65
N LEU A 175 14.95 5.56 16.23
CA LEU A 175 13.92 6.54 16.55
C LEU A 175 14.39 7.54 17.62
N ILE A 176 15.09 7.07 18.66
CA ILE A 176 15.70 7.94 19.68
C ILE A 176 16.70 8.90 19.03
N LYS A 177 17.57 8.40 18.15
CA LYS A 177 18.52 9.23 17.39
C LYS A 177 17.82 10.27 16.50
N ALA A 178 16.64 9.94 16.00
CA ALA A 178 15.80 10.83 15.20
C ALA A 178 14.95 11.82 16.03
N GLY A 179 15.10 11.84 17.36
CA GLY A 179 14.40 12.78 18.25
C GLY A 179 13.01 12.31 18.70
N ALA A 180 12.73 11.01 18.66
CA ALA A 180 11.56 10.44 19.32
C ALA A 180 11.60 10.69 20.83
N LYS A 181 10.47 11.04 21.43
CA LYS A 181 10.31 11.30 22.86
C LYS A 181 9.18 10.45 23.47
#